data_AF-A0A966ES21-F1
#
_entry.id   AF-A0A966ES21-F1
#
_cell.length_a   1.000
_cell.length_b   1.000
_cell.length_c   1.000
_cell.angle_alpha   90.00
_cell.angle_beta   90.00
_cell.angle_gamma   90.00
#
_symmetry.space_group_name_H-M   'P 1'
#
loop_
_entity.id
_entity.type
_entity.pdbx_description
1 polymer ?
#
loop_
_entity_poly.entity_id
_entity_poly.type
_entity_poly.pdbx_seq_one_letter_code
_entity_poly.pdbx_strand_id
1 'polypeptide(L)' 'MTRTQVDDDAIIGLLRGVIDPELHDNIVDLGMVRSAYREKSTAHITIALTT' A
#
# COMPACT_ATOMS: atom_id res chain seq x y z
N MET A 1 9.97 -10.96 16.29
CA MET A 1 10.06 -11.24 14.84
C MET A 1 9.48 -10.04 14.10
N THR A 2 10.32 -9.08 13.73
CA THR A 2 9.91 -7.82 13.07
C THR A 2 9.70 -8.07 11.59
N ARG A 3 8.45 -8.29 11.16
CA ARG A 3 8.11 -8.33 9.73
C ARG A 3 7.54 -6.98 9.32
N THR A 4 8.45 -6.04 9.02
CA THR A 4 8.11 -4.84 8.26
C THR A 4 8.10 -5.25 6.80
N GLN A 5 6.94 -5.63 6.25
CA GLN A 5 6.88 -6.06 4.85
C GLN A 5 6.33 -4.95 3.96
N VAL A 6 7.28 -4.13 3.52
CA VAL A 6 7.19 -3.28 2.33
C VAL A 6 8.39 -3.70 1.48
N ASP A 7 8.25 -4.78 0.72
CA ASP A 7 9.40 -5.40 0.02
C ASP A 7 9.18 -5.52 -1.49
N ASP A 8 8.05 -5.06 -2.02
CA ASP A 8 7.75 -5.14 -3.45
C ASP A 8 7.48 -3.74 -4.02
N ASP A 9 8.56 -3.09 -4.47
CA ASP A 9 8.53 -1.75 -5.08
C ASP A 9 7.60 -1.69 -6.29
N ALA A 10 7.38 -2.81 -6.99
CA ALA A 10 6.44 -2.85 -8.12
C ALA A 10 4.99 -2.72 -7.63
N ILE A 11 4.62 -3.40 -6.53
CA ILE A 11 3.29 -3.26 -5.92
C ILE A 11 3.10 -1.83 -5.40
N ILE A 12 4.10 -1.28 -4.71
CA ILE A 12 4.05 0.10 -4.20
C ILE A 12 3.92 1.11 -5.35
N GLY A 13 4.67 0.92 -6.44
CA GLY A 13 4.58 1.74 -7.64
C GLY A 13 3.19 1.74 -8.26
N LEU A 14 2.51 0.59 -8.29
CA LEU A 14 1.11 0.51 -8.74
C LEU A 14 0.14 1.21 -7.78
N LEU A 15 0.33 1.06 -6.47
CA LEU A 15 -0.53 1.69 -5.46
C LEU A 15 -0.42 3.23 -5.45
N ARG A 16 0.70 3.81 -5.92
CA ARG A 16 0.83 5.26 -6.13
C ARG A 16 -0.17 5.82 -7.15
N GLY A 17 -0.74 4.97 -8.02
CA GLY A 17 -1.81 5.37 -8.94
C GLY A 17 -3.20 5.42 -8.32
N VAL A 18 -3.35 4.98 -7.07
CA VAL A 18 -4.65 4.96 -6.36
C VAL A 18 -4.78 6.23 -5.53
N ILE A 19 -5.76 7.05 -5.88
CA ILE A 19 -6.01 8.36 -5.28
C ILE A 19 -7.17 8.26 -4.29
N ASP A 20 -6.98 8.82 -3.09
CA ASP A 20 -8.05 9.04 -2.15
C ASP A 20 -8.90 10.24 -2.61
N PRO A 21 -10.22 10.08 -2.83
CA PRO A 21 -11.05 11.15 -3.37
C PRO A 21 -11.32 12.28 -2.38
N GLU A 22 -11.11 12.07 -1.09
CA GLU A 22 -11.32 13.10 -0.07
C GLU A 22 -10.08 13.98 0.05
N LEU A 23 -8.90 13.36 0.12
CA LEU A 23 -7.62 14.04 0.28
C LEU A 23 -6.95 14.42 -1.06
N HIS A 24 -7.45 13.91 -2.17
CA HIS A 24 -6.97 14.17 -3.53
C HIS A 24 -5.49 13.83 -3.75
N ASP A 25 -4.95 12.88 -2.98
CA ASP A 25 -3.56 12.42 -3.09
C ASP A 25 -3.50 10.88 -3.05
N ASN A 26 -2.35 10.33 -3.38
CA ASN A 26 -2.15 8.89 -3.46
C ASN A 26 -2.01 8.23 -2.09
N ILE A 27 -2.65 7.06 -1.95
CA ILE A 27 -2.72 6.33 -0.68
C ILE A 27 -1.34 5.90 -0.12
N VAL A 28 -0.31 5.86 -0.97
CA VAL A 28 1.07 5.53 -0.58
C VAL A 28 1.71 6.71 0.12
N ASP A 29 1.71 7.89 -0.51
CA ASP A 29 2.32 9.10 0.07
C ASP A 29 1.48 9.63 1.25
N LEU A 30 0.18 9.36 1.29
CA LEU A 30 -0.69 9.57 2.45
C LEU A 30 -0.37 8.63 3.64
N GLY A 31 0.51 7.62 3.44
CA GLY A 31 0.90 6.68 4.49
C GLY A 31 -0.21 5.70 4.90
N MET A 32 -1.22 5.50 4.04
CA MET A 32 -2.34 4.57 4.30
C MET A 32 -1.93 3.11 4.10
N VAL A 33 -0.96 2.84 3.21
CA VAL A 33 -0.45 1.48 2.97
C VAL A 33 0.44 1.04 4.14
N ARG A 34 -0.05 0.07 4.92
CA ARG A 34 0.66 -0.47 6.11
C ARG A 34 1.59 -1.63 5.78
N SER A 35 1.18 -2.46 4.82
CA SER A 35 2.01 -3.56 4.32
C SER A 35 1.62 -3.86 2.88
N ALA A 36 2.60 -4.18 2.05
CA ALA A 36 2.39 -4.67 0.71
C ALA A 36 3.44 -5.74 0.42
N TYR A 37 2.98 -6.96 0.16
CA TYR A 37 3.86 -8.06 -0.16
C TYR A 37 3.18 -9.06 -1.08
N ARG A 38 4.00 -9.82 -1.79
CA ARG A 38 3.55 -10.90 -2.66
C ARG A 38 3.81 -12.24 -2.00
N GLU A 39 2.80 -13.11 -1.98
CA GLU A 39 2.91 -14.51 -1.62
C GLU A 39 2.55 -15.37 -2.85
N LYS A 40 3.55 -15.99 -3.47
CA LYS A 40 3.41 -16.77 -4.73
C LYS A 40 2.78 -15.93 -5.86
N SER A 41 1.49 -16.14 -6.14
CA SER A 41 0.72 -15.43 -7.17
C SER A 41 -0.28 -14.42 -6.59
N THR A 42 -0.29 -14.24 -5.26
CA THR A 42 -1.26 -13.40 -4.55
C THR A 42 -0.55 -12.18 -3.95
N ALA A 43 -1.07 -10.98 -4.22
CA ALA A 43 -0.63 -9.77 -3.54
C ALA A 43 -1.49 -9.56 -2.28
N HIS A 44 -0.84 -9.36 -1.15
CA HIS A 44 -1.46 -9.04 0.14
C HIS A 44 -1.17 -7.58 0.47
N ILE A 45 -2.22 -6.77 0.63
CA ILE A 45 -2.13 -5.35 0.92
C ILE A 45 -2.97 -5.03 2.14
N THR A 46 -2.39 -4.31 3.10
CA THR A 46 -3.10 -3.77 4.27
C THR A 46 -3.16 -2.26 4.15
N ILE A 47 -4.37 -1.70 4.18
CA ILE A 47 -4.63 -0.26 4.05
C ILE A 47 -5.39 0.20 5.29
N ALA A 48 -4.97 1.33 5.87
CA ALA A 48 -5.74 2.03 6.89
C ALA A 48 -6.66 3.05 6.23
N LEU A 49 -7.97 2.93 6.44
CA LEU A 49 -8.94 3.93 5.99
C LEU A 49 -8.95 5.13 6.93
N THR A 50 -8.96 6.33 6.36
CA THR A 50 -9.38 7.54 7.07
C THR A 50 -10.91 7.52 7.21
N THR A 51 -11.42 8.09 8.29
CA THR A 51 -12.84 8.38 8.54
C THR A 51 -12.98 9.88 8.70
#